data_AF-A0A445FXN1-F1
#
_entry.id   AF-A0A445FXN1-F1
#
_cell.length_a   1.000
_cell.length_b   1.000
_cell.length_c   1.000
_cell.angle_alpha   90.00
_cell.angle_beta   90.00
_cell.angle_gamma   90.00
#
_symmetry.space_group_name_H-M   'P 1'
#
loop_
_entity.id
_entity.type
_entity.pdbx_description
1 polymer ?
#
loop_
_entity_poly.entity_id
_entity_poly.type
_entity_poly.pdbx_seq_one_letter_code
_entity_poly.pdbx_strand_id
1 'polypeptide(L)'
;MTYTCPKDYYPTKFEQDQDSSTASTCPEYIKWIHEDLKPWKRTGITREMMERGRNVSYFRLVIKQGKAYAEMLYPGNVPDLELLFETGDKPVVGKEHFQGTPPPIFHYCGHKNAYDIVFPDWSFWGW
;
A
#
# COMPACT_ATOMS: atom_id res chain seq x y z
N MET A 1 -16.62 -17.23 -15.79
CA MET A 1 -16.68 -17.37 -14.32
C MET A 1 -16.14 -16.07 -13.73
N THR A 2 -16.95 -15.34 -12.96
CA THR A 2 -16.52 -14.11 -12.26
C THR A 2 -16.00 -14.51 -10.88
N TYR A 3 -14.69 -14.41 -10.66
CA TYR A 3 -14.08 -14.62 -9.35
C TYR A 3 -14.21 -13.31 -8.56
N THR A 4 -15.07 -13.29 -7.56
CA THR A 4 -15.14 -12.21 -6.57
C THR A 4 -14.32 -12.59 -5.35
N CYS A 5 -13.50 -11.68 -4.85
CA CYS A 5 -12.79 -11.89 -3.58
C CYS A 5 -13.82 -12.15 -2.45
N PRO A 6 -13.59 -13.17 -1.59
CA PRO A 6 -14.42 -13.39 -0.41
C PRO A 6 -14.44 -12.14 0.46
N LYS A 7 -15.63 -11.69 0.85
CA LYS A 7 -15.81 -10.48 1.70
C LYS A 7 -15.15 -10.62 3.07
N ASP A 8 -14.87 -11.84 3.49
CA ASP A 8 -14.29 -12.17 4.79
C ASP A 8 -12.75 -12.00 4.83
N TYR A 9 -12.12 -11.59 3.72
CA TYR A 9 -10.67 -11.39 3.66
C TYR A 9 -10.19 -10.17 4.46
N TYR A 10 -11.05 -9.15 4.62
CA TYR A 10 -10.71 -7.96 5.39
C TYR A 10 -11.42 -7.97 6.74
N PRO A 11 -10.70 -7.84 7.87
CA PRO A 11 -11.32 -7.77 9.18
C PRO A 11 -12.29 -6.58 9.25
N THR A 12 -13.56 -6.88 9.53
CA THR A 12 -14.65 -5.89 9.61
C THR A 12 -14.67 -5.11 10.92
N LYS A 13 -13.80 -5.47 11.87
CA LYS A 13 -13.62 -4.79 13.15
C LYS A 13 -12.12 -4.66 13.41
N PHE A 14 -11.66 -3.43 13.62
CA PHE A 14 -10.36 -3.19 14.24
C PHE A 14 -10.50 -3.52 15.72
N GLU A 15 -10.11 -4.71 16.12
CA GLU A 15 -9.87 -5.00 17.54
C GLU A 15 -8.61 -4.24 17.94
N GLN A 16 -8.76 -3.27 18.85
CA GLN A 16 -7.64 -2.64 19.52
C GLN A 16 -7.01 -3.68 20.45
N ASP A 17 -5.97 -4.36 19.99
CA ASP A 17 -5.12 -5.15 20.87
C ASP A 17 -4.44 -4.21 21.87
N GLN A 18 -5.04 -4.11 23.06
CA GLN A 18 -4.40 -3.60 24.27
C GLN A 18 -3.39 -4.64 24.74
N ASP A 19 -2.24 -4.74 24.07
CA ASP A 19 -1.08 -5.41 24.68
C ASP A 19 0.15 -4.50 24.72
N SER A 20 0.26 -3.89 25.89
CA SER A 20 1.32 -3.01 26.38
C SER A 20 2.56 -3.82 26.81
N SER A 21 3.00 -4.80 26.01
CA SER A 21 4.27 -5.50 26.21
C SER A 21 4.48 -6.47 25.06
N THR A 22 4.97 -6.04 23.91
CA THR A 22 6.37 -6.30 23.56
C THR A 22 6.76 -5.37 22.42
N ALA A 23 7.86 -4.66 22.60
CA ALA A 23 8.55 -3.95 21.54
C ALA A 23 9.39 -4.98 20.76
N SER A 24 9.05 -5.25 19.49
CA SER A 24 10.00 -5.58 18.40
C SER A 24 9.38 -6.20 17.15
N THR A 25 8.13 -6.67 17.17
CA THR A 25 7.57 -7.37 16.01
C THR A 25 6.76 -6.43 15.11
N CYS A 26 7.09 -6.38 13.82
CA CYS A 26 6.23 -5.74 12.81
C CYS A 26 4.82 -6.34 12.89
N PRO A 27 3.75 -5.54 12.77
CA PRO A 27 2.39 -6.05 12.75
C PRO A 27 2.22 -7.21 11.75
N GLU A 28 1.44 -8.24 12.12
CA GLU A 28 1.21 -9.42 11.26
C GLU A 28 0.68 -9.05 9.87
N TYR A 29 0.04 -7.89 9.69
CA TYR A 29 -0.39 -7.46 8.35
C TYR A 29 0.77 -7.06 7.43
N ILE A 30 1.88 -6.55 7.95
CA ILE A 30 3.07 -6.18 7.17
C ILE A 30 3.77 -7.42 6.61
N LYS A 31 3.69 -8.54 7.33
CA LYS A 31 4.19 -9.84 6.87
C LYS A 31 3.55 -10.26 5.55
N TRP A 32 2.25 -10.01 5.37
CA TRP A 32 1.57 -10.32 4.12
C TRP A 32 2.10 -9.49 2.95
N ILE A 33 2.43 -8.22 3.16
CA ILE A 33 3.05 -7.38 2.12
C ILE A 33 4.40 -7.94 1.68
N HIS A 34 5.24 -8.38 2.63
CA HIS A 34 6.51 -9.01 2.28
C HIS A 34 6.36 -10.34 1.54
N GLU A 35 5.37 -11.15 1.92
CA GLU A 35 5.07 -12.40 1.23
C GLU A 35 4.48 -12.16 -0.18
N ASP A 36 3.61 -11.16 -0.34
CA ASP A 36 3.02 -10.78 -1.62
C ASP A 36 4.07 -10.26 -2.60
N LEU A 37 5.09 -9.52 -2.10
CA LEU A 37 6.17 -8.97 -2.92
C LEU A 37 7.33 -9.95 -3.15
N LYS A 38 7.32 -11.11 -2.48
CA LYS A 38 8.34 -12.15 -2.59
C LYS A 38 8.69 -12.56 -4.03
N PRO A 39 7.74 -12.65 -4.99
CA PRO A 39 8.06 -13.00 -6.38
C PRO A 39 9.07 -12.06 -7.03
N TRP A 40 9.09 -10.78 -6.64
CA TRP A 40 9.96 -9.76 -7.20
C TRP A 40 11.16 -9.40 -6.32
N LYS A 41 11.27 -9.99 -5.11
CA LYS A 41 12.34 -9.67 -4.15
C LYS A 41 13.76 -9.83 -4.72
N ARG A 42 13.98 -10.83 -5.59
CA ARG A 42 15.31 -11.10 -6.16
C ARG A 42 15.55 -10.38 -7.49
N THR A 43 14.51 -10.22 -8.30
CA THR A 43 14.63 -9.71 -9.68
C THR A 43 14.31 -8.23 -9.81
N GLY A 44 13.67 -7.63 -8.81
CA GLY A 44 12.95 -6.38 -8.96
C GLY A 44 11.76 -6.51 -9.90
N ILE A 45 11.01 -5.42 -10.04
CA ILE A 45 9.92 -5.27 -11.00
C ILE A 45 10.47 -4.61 -12.27
N THR A 46 10.53 -5.35 -13.37
CA THR A 46 11.11 -4.86 -14.61
C THR A 46 10.10 -4.10 -15.48
N ARG A 47 10.60 -3.30 -16.42
CA ARG A 47 9.77 -2.63 -17.43
C ARG A 47 8.87 -3.61 -18.18
N GLU A 48 9.44 -4.72 -18.66
CA GLU A 48 8.68 -5.74 -19.39
C GLU A 48 7.57 -6.36 -18.55
N MET A 49 7.79 -6.55 -17.25
CA MET A 49 6.74 -7.00 -16.33
C MET A 49 5.57 -6.02 -16.28
N MET A 50 5.87 -4.72 -16.17
CA MET A 50 4.85 -3.66 -16.16
C MET A 50 4.10 -3.56 -17.48
N GLU A 51 4.79 -3.65 -18.61
CA GLU A 51 4.13 -3.61 -19.93
C GLU A 51 3.21 -4.82 -20.15
N ARG A 52 3.57 -6.01 -19.65
CA ARG A 52 2.67 -7.18 -19.66
C ARG A 52 1.42 -7.00 -18.82
N GLY A 53 1.47 -6.24 -17.72
CA GLY A 53 0.32 -5.98 -16.85
C GLY A 53 -0.64 -4.90 -17.38
N ARG A 54 -0.26 -4.17 -18.43
CA ARG A 54 -1.04 -3.04 -18.96
C ARG A 54 -2.43 -3.46 -19.48
N ASN A 55 -2.57 -4.68 -20.01
CA ASN A 55 -3.84 -5.18 -20.55
C ASN A 55 -4.87 -5.61 -19.49
N VAL A 56 -4.47 -5.70 -18.22
CA VAL A 56 -5.35 -6.09 -17.10
C VAL A 56 -5.47 -4.99 -16.04
N SER A 57 -4.87 -3.82 -16.28
CA SER A 57 -4.85 -2.69 -15.35
C SER A 57 -5.77 -1.58 -15.82
N TYR A 58 -6.50 -0.93 -14.91
CA TYR A 58 -7.42 0.17 -15.25
C TYR A 58 -6.72 1.51 -15.46
N PHE A 59 -5.65 1.75 -14.73
CA PHE A 59 -4.79 2.93 -14.87
C PHE A 59 -3.34 2.58 -14.50
N ARG A 60 -2.42 3.44 -14.93
CA ARG A 60 -0.99 3.36 -14.61
C ARG A 60 -0.55 4.69 -14.02
N LEU A 61 -0.03 4.65 -12.78
CA LEU A 61 0.63 5.78 -12.13
C LEU A 61 2.15 5.62 -12.24
N VAL A 62 2.85 6.66 -12.68
CA VAL A 62 4.31 6.69 -12.81
C VAL A 62 4.85 7.92 -12.10
N ILE A 63 5.77 7.74 -11.15
CA ILE A 63 6.55 8.83 -10.57
C ILE A 63 7.94 8.82 -11.21
N LYS A 64 8.28 9.90 -11.90
CA LYS A 64 9.59 10.06 -12.56
C LYS A 64 10.10 11.48 -12.38
N GLN A 65 11.30 11.62 -11.81
CA GLN A 65 11.94 12.92 -11.57
C GLN A 65 11.04 13.88 -10.77
N GLY A 66 10.42 13.38 -9.70
CA GLY A 66 9.53 14.17 -8.83
C GLY A 66 8.20 14.57 -9.47
N LYS A 67 7.84 14.03 -10.65
CA LYS A 67 6.57 14.27 -11.33
C LYS A 67 5.75 12.99 -11.41
N ALA A 68 4.47 13.11 -11.07
CA ALA A 68 3.49 12.05 -11.23
C ALA A 68 2.82 12.15 -12.62
N TYR A 69 2.69 11.00 -13.28
CA TYR A 69 1.98 10.84 -14.54
C TYR A 69 0.93 9.76 -14.36
N ALA A 70 -0.31 10.05 -14.73
CA ALA A 70 -1.39 9.09 -14.70
C ALA A 70 -1.86 8.81 -16.14
N GLU A 71 -1.87 7.54 -16.51
CA GLU A 71 -2.42 7.05 -17.76
C GLU A 71 -3.67 6.22 -17.46
N MET A 72 -4.83 6.67 -17.94
CA MET A 72 -6.07 5.91 -17.83
C MET A 72 -6.13 4.90 -18.98
N LEU A 73 -5.95 3.63 -18.67
CA LEU A 73 -5.90 2.54 -19.66
C LEU A 73 -7.31 2.17 -20.13
N TYR A 74 -8.30 2.33 -19.24
CA TYR A 74 -9.73 2.17 -19.52
C TYR A 74 -10.50 3.39 -19.00
N PRO A 75 -10.54 4.50 -19.76
CA PRO A 75 -11.22 5.73 -19.35
C PRO A 75 -12.69 5.48 -18.96
N GLY A 76 -13.17 6.17 -17.92
CA GLY A 76 -14.53 6.03 -17.39
C GLY A 76 -14.78 4.81 -16.49
N ASN A 77 -13.77 3.94 -16.30
CA ASN A 77 -13.87 2.77 -15.42
C ASN A 77 -13.10 2.95 -14.10
N VAL A 78 -12.38 4.06 -13.94
CA VAL A 78 -11.69 4.42 -12.71
C VAL A 78 -12.60 5.37 -11.93
N PRO A 79 -12.95 5.07 -10.67
CA PRO A 79 -13.78 5.95 -9.85
C PRO A 79 -13.03 7.22 -9.46
N ASP A 80 -13.78 8.25 -9.06
CA ASP A 80 -13.21 9.45 -8.46
C ASP A 80 -12.53 9.09 -7.12
N LEU A 81 -11.25 9.41 -6.98
CA LEU A 81 -10.43 9.07 -5.81
C LEU A 81 -9.34 10.11 -5.57
N GLU A 82 -8.97 10.30 -4.31
CA GLU A 82 -7.84 11.12 -3.87
C GLU A 82 -6.91 10.24 -3.01
N LEU A 83 -5.60 10.29 -3.31
CA LEU A 83 -4.58 9.48 -2.62
C LEU A 83 -3.49 10.39 -2.08
N LEU A 84 -3.08 10.15 -0.84
CA LEU A 84 -1.98 10.85 -0.19
C LEU A 84 -0.85 9.85 0.07
N PHE A 85 0.34 10.12 -0.46
CA PHE A 85 1.53 9.29 -0.25
C PHE A 85 2.56 10.04 0.61
N GLU A 86 2.97 9.44 1.71
CA GLU A 86 4.12 9.86 2.51
C GLU A 86 5.36 9.07 2.08
N THR A 87 6.51 9.73 1.99
CA THR A 87 7.76 9.14 1.47
C THR A 87 8.94 9.25 2.44
N GLY A 88 8.73 9.78 3.65
CA GLY A 88 9.75 9.81 4.71
C GLY A 88 9.95 8.45 5.36
N ASP A 89 10.92 8.32 6.26
CA ASP A 89 11.27 7.01 6.84
C ASP A 89 10.47 6.65 8.11
N LYS A 90 9.69 7.59 8.65
CA LYS A 90 8.95 7.45 9.91
C LYS A 90 7.47 7.68 9.68
N PRO A 91 6.59 6.86 10.24
CA PRO A 91 5.14 7.06 10.16
C PRO A 91 4.73 8.42 10.71
N VAL A 92 3.75 9.05 10.09
CA VAL A 92 3.38 10.45 10.38
C VAL A 92 2.07 10.59 11.12
N VAL A 93 1.20 9.56 11.11
CA VAL A 93 -0.11 9.60 11.77
C VAL A 93 -0.14 8.68 12.99
N GLY A 94 0.38 9.16 14.12
CA GLY A 94 0.38 8.43 15.39
C GLY A 94 -1.02 8.36 16.04
N LYS A 95 -1.38 7.20 16.59
CA LYS A 95 -2.68 6.95 17.24
C LYS A 95 -2.87 7.77 18.52
N GLU A 96 -1.78 8.05 19.22
CA GLU A 96 -1.76 8.81 20.46
C GLU A 96 -1.96 10.32 20.26
N HIS A 97 -1.65 10.82 19.06
CA HIS A 97 -1.70 12.24 18.75
C HIS A 97 -2.95 12.65 17.96
N PHE A 98 -3.65 11.68 17.35
CA PHE A 98 -4.81 11.96 16.52
C PHE A 98 -6.12 11.87 17.30
N GLN A 99 -6.89 12.95 17.32
CA GLN A 99 -8.26 12.97 17.84
C GLN A 99 -9.24 12.97 16.66
N GLY A 100 -10.16 12.00 16.62
CA GLY A 100 -11.14 11.84 15.54
C GLY A 100 -10.69 10.87 14.44
N THR A 101 -11.25 11.03 13.24
CA THR A 101 -10.97 10.14 12.10
C THR A 101 -9.66 10.52 11.41
N PRO A 102 -8.63 9.65 11.38
CA PRO A 102 -7.34 9.95 10.78
C PRO A 102 -7.39 10.07 9.25
N PRO A 103 -6.50 10.87 8.62
CA PRO A 103 -6.37 10.91 7.17
C PRO A 103 -5.82 9.57 6.63
N PRO A 104 -6.30 9.09 5.46
CA PRO A 104 -5.82 7.85 4.86
C PRO A 104 -4.51 8.08 4.10
N ILE A 105 -3.39 8.14 4.84
CA ILE A 105 -2.05 8.32 4.27
C ILE A 105 -1.46 6.96 3.89
N PHE A 106 -1.05 6.80 2.64
CA PHE A 106 -0.28 5.64 2.17
C PHE A 106 1.19 5.86 2.48
N HIS A 107 1.83 4.91 3.15
CA HIS A 107 3.22 5.02 3.57
C HIS A 107 3.93 3.67 3.51
N TYR A 108 5.23 3.65 3.25
CA TYR A 108 5.95 2.38 3.24
C TYR A 108 6.29 1.85 4.64
N CYS A 109 6.45 2.76 5.61
CA CYS A 109 6.73 2.39 6.98
C CYS A 109 5.42 2.30 7.77
N GLY A 110 5.33 1.37 8.72
CA GLY A 110 4.14 1.20 9.54
C GLY A 110 4.45 0.45 10.82
N HIS A 111 3.62 0.65 11.85
CA HIS A 111 3.68 -0.09 13.10
C HIS A 111 2.34 -0.01 13.83
N LYS A 112 2.19 -0.80 14.90
CA LYS A 112 0.91 -0.96 15.62
C LYS A 112 0.30 0.35 16.17
N ASN A 113 1.13 1.37 16.39
CA ASN A 113 0.72 2.67 16.93
C ASN A 113 0.56 3.77 15.86
N ALA A 114 0.66 3.43 14.57
CA ALA A 114 0.39 4.36 13.47
C ALA A 114 -0.92 4.02 12.76
N TYR A 115 -1.54 5.02 12.14
CA TYR A 115 -2.69 4.89 11.26
C TYR A 115 -2.30 4.83 9.77
N ASP A 116 -1.03 5.02 9.43
CA ASP A 116 -0.52 4.95 8.07
C ASP A 116 -0.87 3.61 7.39
N ILE A 117 -1.39 3.69 6.17
CA ILE A 117 -1.78 2.56 5.33
C ILE A 117 -0.53 2.07 4.60
N VAL A 118 -0.09 0.85 4.92
CA VAL A 118 1.18 0.37 4.37
C VAL A 118 1.07 0.13 2.86
N PHE A 119 2.01 0.72 2.12
CA PHE A 119 2.15 0.61 0.66
C PHE A 119 3.55 0.09 0.31
N PRO A 120 3.72 -0.83 -0.65
CA PRO A 120 5.04 -1.31 -1.07
C PRO A 120 6.04 -0.18 -1.36
N ASP A 121 7.22 -0.25 -0.77
CA ASP A 121 8.25 0.77 -0.97
C ASP A 121 8.79 0.77 -2.42
N TRP A 122 9.36 1.89 -2.85
CA TRP A 122 9.88 2.06 -4.21
C TRP A 122 11.16 1.25 -4.51
N SER A 123 11.81 0.62 -3.53
CA SER A 123 13.04 -0.16 -3.75
C SER A 123 12.82 -1.42 -4.61
N PHE A 124 11.59 -1.92 -4.68
CA PHE A 124 11.24 -3.01 -5.62
C PHE A 124 11.21 -2.53 -7.08
N TRP A 125 11.12 -1.22 -7.32
CA TRP A 125 11.10 -0.59 -8.62
C TRP A 125 12.46 0.05 -8.91
N GLY A 126 13.37 -0.73 -9.50
CA GLY A 126 14.66 -0.25 -9.98
C GLY A 126 14.63 0.00 -11.48
N TRP A 127 14.86 1.26 -11.87
CA TRP A 127 15.26 1.65 -13.23
C TRP A 127 16.67 2.21 -13.19
#